data_AF-A0A9D7XVN4-F1
#
_entry.id   AF-A0A9D7XVN4-F1
#
_cell.length_a   1.000
_cell.length_b   1.000
_cell.length_c   1.000
_cell.angle_alpha   90.00
_cell.angle_beta   90.00
_cell.angle_gamma   90.00
#
_symmetry.space_group_name_H-M   'P 1'
#
loop_
_entity.id
_entity.type
_entity.pdbx_description
1 polymer ?
#
loop_
_entity_poly.entity_id
_entity_poly.type
_entity_poly.pdbx_seq_one_letter_code
_entity_poly.pdbx_strand_id
1 'polypeptide(L)'
;MVEEVRRRWGQGERSIGVVTFNLQQRTLIEKLLWDLGDETIADSLASGKDGLFVKNLENVQGDERDVIIFSTGFAKTASGVLPLNFGPLNRTGGERRLNVAITRARRRVMVFSSFEPEDLRVEQTSSVGVQHLRAYLEVAKYGVGHAPTGGGGLVGTAAGLLSDGDRSAPRGRIDAVDRHKDDVAAALRAEGLSVTVGVGLSDFKVDLAVGPPGKPPVLAILLDGPEWAERRTTNDRDGLPTTVLQHIMGWPMVMRIWLPSWLFSRDDVVATVCERAEIASRLPRHVGERRVSTGYAAAAPPQDGQPLAGAGPQGGAGAQGGAGPQDGQPLAAARPNSAPTPAASPESYSPFIPRQEGGLSVLDGVKRRSPRHAAAVQDVMRRIVTEEGPLSEARLFLLTAQCFGMTRPSVYRVRDMAAIIPSDLRRDPEERFVWPDERDPLRWSGFRTWEGVLKERPLEEIPLRELANALVAIARSAMGIDLDELLKQTLTVFNGTRLTEVPRRRLMAALQVAQDRGQLNVSGDIVTATDG
;
A
#
# COMPACT_ATOMS: atom_id res chain seq x y z
N MET A 1 10.17 27.70 10.48
CA MET A 1 10.25 26.22 10.53
C MET A 1 11.41 25.73 11.40
N VAL A 2 12.67 26.03 11.06
CA VAL A 2 13.85 25.56 11.83
C VAL A 2 13.74 25.95 13.31
N GLU A 3 13.30 27.17 13.58
CA GLU A 3 13.00 27.64 14.95
C GLU A 3 11.93 26.81 15.66
N GLU A 4 10.90 26.33 14.95
CA GLU A 4 9.85 25.48 15.54
C GLU A 4 10.40 24.10 15.89
N VAL A 5 11.29 23.54 15.07
CA VAL A 5 12.02 22.30 15.39
C VAL A 5 12.84 22.52 16.66
N ARG A 6 13.64 23.60 16.73
CA ARG A 6 14.44 23.95 17.91
C ARG A 6 13.57 24.12 19.16
N ARG A 7 12.45 24.83 19.05
CA ARG A 7 11.52 25.09 20.15
C ARG A 7 10.96 23.77 20.73
N ARG A 8 10.50 22.86 19.87
CA ARG A 8 9.97 21.54 20.28
C ARG A 8 11.04 20.64 20.85
N TRP A 9 12.23 20.68 20.26
CA TRP A 9 13.39 19.98 20.78
C TRP A 9 13.75 20.47 22.19
N GLY A 10 13.72 21.78 22.43
CA GLY A 10 13.88 22.35 23.78
C GLY A 10 12.81 21.91 24.78
N GLN A 11 11.61 21.54 24.32
CA GLN A 11 10.49 21.08 25.15
C GLN A 11 10.49 19.57 25.43
N GLY A 12 11.53 18.84 25.03
CA GLY A 12 11.63 17.40 25.25
C GLY A 12 10.96 16.53 24.16
N GLU A 13 10.40 17.13 23.11
CA GLU A 13 9.86 16.36 21.98
C GLU A 13 11.02 15.85 21.12
N ARG A 14 11.34 14.56 21.21
CA ARG A 14 12.44 13.92 20.46
C ARG A 14 12.00 13.21 19.18
N SER A 15 10.69 13.00 18.99
CA SER A 15 10.13 12.31 17.81
C SER A 15 9.55 13.31 16.81
N ILE A 16 10.42 13.95 16.03
CA ILE A 16 10.08 14.98 15.05
C ILE A 16 10.55 14.55 13.65
N GLY A 17 9.71 14.68 12.63
CA GLY A 17 10.08 14.46 11.24
C GLY A 17 9.79 15.69 10.40
N VAL A 18 10.78 16.17 9.64
CA VAL A 18 10.59 17.25 8.68
C VAL A 18 10.47 16.65 7.29
N VAL A 19 9.40 16.98 6.57
CA VAL A 19 9.11 16.49 5.22
C VAL A 19 9.06 17.65 4.25
N THR A 20 9.88 17.61 3.19
CA THR A 20 9.94 18.65 2.16
C THR A 20 9.41 18.15 0.82
N PHE A 21 8.84 19.04 0.01
CA PHE A 21 8.31 18.66 -1.31
C PHE A 21 9.39 18.59 -2.39
N ASN A 22 10.51 19.29 -2.19
CA ASN A 22 11.65 19.27 -3.10
C ASN A 22 12.97 18.98 -2.36
N LEU A 23 13.97 18.51 -3.11
CA LEU A 23 15.26 18.09 -2.57
C LEU A 23 16.12 19.28 -2.14
N GLN A 24 16.04 20.41 -2.85
CA GLN A 24 16.80 21.62 -2.51
C GLN A 24 16.43 22.13 -1.11
N GLN A 25 15.13 22.14 -0.80
CA GLN A 25 14.59 22.53 0.50
C GLN A 25 14.98 21.55 1.60
N ARG A 26 15.06 20.25 1.31
CA ARG A 26 15.56 19.23 2.25
C ARG A 26 16.98 19.57 2.68
N THR A 27 17.87 19.75 1.71
CA THR A 27 19.29 20.04 1.94
C THR A 27 19.47 21.38 2.67
N LEU A 28 18.68 22.40 2.33
CA LEU A 28 18.72 23.69 3.01
C LEU A 28 18.30 23.56 4.48
N ILE A 29 17.19 22.89 4.78
CA ILE A 29 16.71 22.74 6.15
C ILE A 29 17.69 21.90 6.98
N GLU A 30 18.21 20.82 6.40
CA GLU A 30 19.21 19.98 7.05
C GLU A 30 20.46 20.80 7.42
N LYS A 31 20.99 21.58 6.47
CA LYS A 31 22.11 22.50 6.74
C LYS A 31 21.78 23.51 7.84
N LEU A 32 20.62 24.16 7.79
CA LEU A 32 20.23 25.14 8.79
C LEU A 32 20.07 24.54 10.18
N LEU A 33 19.67 23.26 10.29
CA LEU A 33 19.59 22.55 11.56
C LEU A 33 20.98 22.18 12.10
N TRP A 34 21.94 21.82 11.22
CA TRP A 34 23.34 21.64 11.59
C TRP A 34 23.98 22.94 12.07
N ASP A 35 23.70 24.06 11.38
CA ASP A 35 24.23 25.39 11.70
C ASP A 35 23.65 25.97 13.02
N LEU A 36 22.66 25.31 13.66
CA LEU A 36 22.17 25.72 14.99
C LEU A 36 23.19 25.53 16.11
N GLY A 37 24.20 24.68 15.91
CA GLY A 37 25.23 24.38 16.91
C GLY A 37 24.72 23.61 18.14
N ASP A 38 23.56 22.95 18.04
CA ASP A 38 23.02 22.08 19.09
C ASP A 38 23.48 20.64 18.84
N GLU A 39 24.42 20.17 19.67
CA GLU A 39 25.01 18.81 19.57
C GLU A 39 23.93 17.71 19.62
N THR A 40 22.85 17.91 20.39
CA THR A 40 21.80 16.89 20.50
C THR A 40 20.95 16.77 19.24
N ILE A 41 20.75 17.88 18.52
CA ILE A 41 20.08 17.90 17.22
C ILE A 41 20.98 17.30 16.14
N ALA A 42 22.25 17.67 16.15
CA ALA A 42 23.29 17.14 15.25
C ALA A 42 23.42 15.62 15.37
N ASP A 43 23.58 15.10 16.59
CA ASP A 43 23.68 13.67 16.87
C ASP A 43 22.42 12.93 16.42
N SER A 44 21.25 13.52 16.64
CA SER A 44 20.00 12.93 16.21
C SER A 44 19.85 12.89 14.69
N LEU A 45 20.32 13.90 13.96
CA LEU A 45 20.33 13.93 12.51
C LEU A 45 21.29 12.88 11.93
N ALA A 46 22.45 12.70 12.57
CA ALA A 46 23.47 11.74 12.16
C ALA A 46 23.07 10.28 12.45
N SER A 47 22.44 10.01 13.60
CA SER A 47 22.09 8.66 14.04
C SER A 47 20.96 8.01 13.24
N GLY A 48 20.02 8.81 12.71
CA GLY A 48 18.94 8.35 11.83
C GLY A 48 17.90 7.42 12.46
N LYS A 49 18.06 7.01 13.73
CA LYS A 49 17.15 6.14 14.48
C LYS A 49 16.46 6.90 15.62
N ASP A 50 15.13 6.76 15.71
CA ASP A 50 14.25 7.24 16.79
C ASP A 50 14.44 8.70 17.27
N GLY A 51 14.84 9.61 16.38
CA GLY A 51 15.00 11.03 16.65
C GLY A 51 14.51 11.97 15.53
N LEU A 52 15.11 13.14 15.37
CA LEU A 52 14.86 14.09 14.27
C LEU A 52 15.27 13.51 12.92
N PHE A 53 14.43 13.68 11.88
CA PHE A 53 14.86 13.50 10.49
C PHE A 53 14.43 14.65 9.59
N VAL A 54 15.13 14.80 8.46
CA VAL A 54 14.73 15.68 7.34
C VAL A 54 14.73 14.87 6.05
N LYS A 55 13.55 14.64 5.47
CA LYS A 55 13.38 13.81 4.26
C LYS A 55 12.50 14.53 3.24
N ASN A 56 12.66 14.22 1.95
CA ASN A 56 11.74 14.65 0.90
C ASN A 56 10.58 13.67 0.75
N LEU A 57 9.52 14.10 0.06
CA LEU A 57 8.28 13.34 -0.15
C LEU A 57 8.48 11.92 -0.71
N GLU A 58 9.54 11.70 -1.51
CA GLU A 58 9.86 10.39 -2.11
C GLU A 58 10.52 9.41 -1.12
N ASN A 59 11.14 9.92 -0.05
CA ASN A 59 11.99 9.14 0.86
C ASN A 59 11.40 8.95 2.26
N VAL A 60 10.20 9.47 2.53
CA VAL A 60 9.56 9.44 3.87
C VAL A 60 8.87 8.10 4.19
N GLN A 61 9.26 7.02 3.52
CA GLN A 61 8.50 5.79 3.55
C GLN A 61 8.91 4.85 4.67
N GLY A 62 7.93 4.39 5.45
CA GLY A 62 8.17 3.53 6.61
C GLY A 62 8.64 4.29 7.85
N ASP A 63 8.97 5.59 7.74
CA ASP A 63 9.35 6.43 8.86
C ASP A 63 8.15 7.18 9.44
N GLU A 64 7.89 6.98 10.72
CA GLU A 64 6.83 7.67 11.45
C GLU A 64 7.39 8.46 12.64
N ARG A 65 6.73 9.58 12.97
CA ARG A 65 7.09 10.43 14.11
C ARG A 65 5.85 10.96 14.81
N ASP A 66 5.99 11.36 16.06
CA ASP A 66 4.88 11.97 16.79
C ASP A 66 4.45 13.28 16.14
N VAL A 67 5.43 14.08 15.71
CA VAL A 67 5.21 15.34 15.01
C VAL A 67 5.84 15.29 13.63
N ILE A 68 5.03 15.51 12.59
CA ILE A 68 5.52 15.74 11.23
C ILE A 68 5.33 17.20 10.86
N ILE A 69 6.40 17.82 10.37
CA ILE A 69 6.43 19.20 9.90
C ILE A 69 6.62 19.19 8.38
N PHE A 70 5.64 19.70 7.64
CA PHE A 70 5.70 19.85 6.20
C PHE A 70 6.25 21.20 5.79
N SER A 71 7.23 21.19 4.88
CA SER A 71 7.70 22.36 4.13
C SER A 71 7.22 22.25 2.69
N THR A 72 6.31 23.14 2.27
CA THR A 72 5.96 23.21 0.85
C THR A 72 7.18 23.65 0.04
N GLY A 73 7.95 24.63 0.52
CA GLY A 73 9.22 25.05 -0.11
C GLY A 73 9.04 25.78 -1.44
N PHE A 74 7.85 26.34 -1.69
CA PHE A 74 7.52 27.15 -2.85
C PHE A 74 6.93 28.48 -2.39
N ALA A 75 7.14 29.52 -3.20
CA ALA A 75 6.61 30.86 -2.98
C ALA A 75 6.17 31.47 -4.31
N LYS A 76 5.38 32.53 -4.22
CA LYS A 76 5.04 33.35 -5.39
C LYS A 76 6.31 33.95 -5.99
N THR A 77 6.37 33.99 -7.31
CA THR A 77 7.43 34.73 -8.03
C THR A 77 7.29 36.23 -7.77
N ALA A 78 8.29 37.02 -8.19
CA ALA A 78 8.21 38.49 -8.14
C ALA A 78 6.99 39.06 -8.89
N SER A 79 6.44 38.31 -9.85
CA SER A 79 5.19 38.64 -10.56
C SER A 79 3.91 38.23 -9.83
N GLY A 80 4.00 37.70 -8.60
CA GLY A 80 2.86 37.28 -7.78
C GLY A 80 2.23 35.94 -8.19
N VAL A 81 2.81 35.23 -9.15
CA VAL A 81 2.29 33.95 -9.66
C VAL A 81 2.97 32.79 -8.93
N LEU A 82 2.18 31.84 -8.43
CA LEU A 82 2.70 30.62 -7.84
C LEU A 82 3.03 29.60 -8.95
N PRO A 83 4.28 29.13 -9.08
CA PRO A 83 4.61 28.09 -10.05
C PRO A 83 3.91 26.78 -9.66
N LEU A 84 3.09 26.21 -10.54
CA LEU A 84 2.37 24.96 -10.28
C LEU A 84 3.23 23.70 -10.48
N ASN A 85 4.56 23.82 -10.43
CA ASN A 85 5.49 22.70 -10.59
C ASN A 85 6.05 22.26 -9.23
N PHE A 86 5.28 21.43 -8.53
CA PHE A 86 5.61 20.82 -7.24
C PHE A 86 6.44 19.53 -7.38
N GLY A 87 7.13 19.35 -8.51
CA GLY A 87 8.08 18.26 -8.73
C GLY A 87 7.44 16.86 -8.63
N PRO A 88 7.85 16.00 -7.66
CA PRO A 88 7.30 14.64 -7.50
C PRO A 88 5.79 14.56 -7.30
N LEU A 89 5.17 15.66 -6.83
CA LEU A 89 3.73 15.75 -6.63
C LEU A 89 2.95 15.93 -7.95
N ASN A 90 3.56 16.54 -8.96
CA ASN A 90 2.94 16.74 -10.27
C ASN A 90 2.88 15.46 -11.12
N ARG A 91 3.78 14.52 -10.84
CA ARG A 91 3.91 13.25 -11.57
C ARG A 91 2.78 12.28 -11.19
N THR A 92 2.51 11.31 -12.06
CA THR A 92 1.59 10.21 -11.78
C THR A 92 1.96 9.52 -10.45
N GLY A 93 0.96 9.26 -9.60
CA GLY A 93 1.15 8.72 -8.26
C GLY A 93 1.58 9.74 -7.21
N GLY A 94 1.69 11.03 -7.56
CA GLY A 94 1.99 12.11 -6.62
C GLY A 94 0.96 12.20 -5.49
N GLU A 95 -0.31 11.92 -5.77
CA GLU A 95 -1.40 11.84 -4.80
C GLU A 95 -1.15 10.74 -3.75
N ARG A 96 -0.55 9.62 -4.15
CA ARG A 96 -0.18 8.54 -3.22
C ARG A 96 0.99 8.96 -2.33
N ARG A 97 2.00 9.64 -2.88
CA ARG A 97 3.14 10.16 -2.12
C ARG A 97 2.68 11.17 -1.06
N LEU A 98 1.75 12.05 -1.43
CA LEU A 98 1.14 13.00 -0.51
C LEU A 98 0.40 12.28 0.64
N ASN A 99 -0.45 11.29 0.32
CA ASN A 99 -1.17 10.50 1.32
C ASN A 99 -0.23 9.74 2.27
N VAL A 100 0.84 9.15 1.73
CA VAL A 100 1.86 8.46 2.53
C VAL A 100 2.50 9.43 3.50
N ALA A 101 2.93 10.59 3.02
CA ALA A 101 3.59 11.58 3.86
C ALA A 101 2.67 12.10 4.96
N ILE A 102 1.42 12.46 4.63
CA ILE A 102 0.46 13.02 5.60
C ILE A 102 0.18 12.02 6.73
N THR A 103 0.14 10.73 6.42
CA THR A 103 -0.10 9.64 7.39
C THR A 103 1.14 9.22 8.19
N ARG A 104 2.27 9.93 8.08
CA ARG A 104 3.48 9.64 8.88
C ARG A 104 3.45 10.19 10.31
N ALA A 105 2.51 11.09 10.61
CA ALA A 105 2.37 11.67 11.94
C ALA A 105 1.49 10.80 12.85
N ARG A 106 1.99 10.47 14.05
CA ARG A 106 1.20 9.77 15.07
C ARG A 106 0.33 10.70 15.91
N ARG A 107 0.77 11.94 16.14
CA ARG A 107 0.05 12.89 17.02
C ARG A 107 -0.30 14.20 16.36
N ARG A 108 0.60 14.76 15.53
CA ARG A 108 0.41 16.10 14.97
C ARG A 108 1.08 16.27 13.62
N VAL A 109 0.37 16.93 12.71
CA VAL A 109 0.94 17.49 11.48
C VAL A 109 0.97 19.00 11.58
N MET A 110 2.07 19.63 11.18
CA MET A 110 2.21 21.07 11.04
C MET A 110 2.64 21.39 9.62
N VAL A 111 1.97 22.32 8.94
CA VAL A 111 2.30 22.69 7.56
C VAL A 111 2.81 24.13 7.52
N PHE A 112 3.99 24.33 6.94
CA PHE A 112 4.54 25.65 6.66
C PHE A 112 4.48 25.89 5.15
N SER A 113 3.74 26.93 4.77
CA SER A 113 3.59 27.39 3.40
C SER A 113 3.85 28.89 3.30
N SER A 114 4.37 29.33 2.14
CA SER A 114 4.57 30.75 1.82
C SER A 114 3.55 31.28 0.81
N PHE A 115 2.48 30.52 0.61
CA PHE A 115 1.33 30.86 -0.24
C PHE A 115 0.06 30.32 0.42
N GLU A 116 -1.06 30.91 0.04
CA GLU A 116 -2.39 30.54 0.53
C GLU A 116 -3.01 29.44 -0.35
N PRO A 117 -3.90 28.59 0.17
CA PRO A 117 -4.52 27.52 -0.61
C PRO A 117 -5.19 28.02 -1.91
N GLU A 118 -5.76 29.22 -1.87
CA GLU A 118 -6.42 29.88 -3.01
C GLU A 118 -5.44 30.26 -4.14
N ASP A 119 -4.14 30.37 -3.84
CA ASP A 119 -3.11 30.65 -4.83
C ASP A 119 -2.83 29.45 -5.74
N LEU A 120 -3.25 28.23 -5.33
CA LEU A 120 -3.20 27.03 -6.14
C LEU A 120 -4.35 27.03 -7.16
N ARG A 121 -4.07 27.54 -8.36
CA ARG A 121 -4.99 27.53 -9.51
C ARG A 121 -5.14 26.12 -10.08
N VAL A 122 -5.89 25.28 -9.37
CA VAL A 122 -6.12 23.87 -9.71
C VAL A 122 -6.84 23.69 -11.05
N GLU A 123 -7.57 24.72 -11.49
CA GLU A 123 -8.23 24.79 -12.79
C GLU A 123 -7.22 24.81 -13.94
N GLN A 124 -5.97 25.18 -13.67
CA GLN A 124 -4.87 25.27 -14.64
C GLN A 124 -3.94 24.04 -14.63
N THR A 125 -4.26 23.01 -13.83
CA THR A 125 -3.43 21.80 -13.73
C THR A 125 -4.28 20.52 -13.73
N SER A 126 -3.86 19.53 -14.51
CA SER A 126 -4.45 18.18 -14.51
C SER A 126 -3.89 17.28 -13.41
N SER A 127 -2.96 17.76 -12.59
CA SER A 127 -2.33 16.95 -11.56
C SER A 127 -3.25 16.74 -10.35
N VAL A 128 -3.68 15.49 -10.15
CA VAL A 128 -4.46 15.04 -8.98
C VAL A 128 -3.72 15.34 -7.67
N GLY A 129 -2.39 15.19 -7.65
CA GLY A 129 -1.59 15.48 -6.46
C GLY A 129 -1.66 16.95 -6.02
N VAL A 130 -1.65 17.88 -6.98
CA VAL A 130 -1.78 19.33 -6.69
C VAL A 130 -3.20 19.68 -6.25
N GLN A 131 -4.22 19.04 -6.83
CA GLN A 131 -5.61 19.18 -6.40
C GLN A 131 -5.80 18.71 -4.95
N HIS A 132 -5.25 17.55 -4.60
CA HIS A 132 -5.29 17.03 -3.23
C HIS A 132 -4.51 17.90 -2.25
N LEU A 133 -3.38 18.47 -2.67
CA LEU A 133 -2.62 19.41 -1.85
C LEU A 133 -3.45 20.65 -1.51
N ARG A 134 -4.14 21.25 -2.49
CA ARG A 134 -5.03 22.38 -2.23
C ARG A 134 -6.10 22.02 -1.20
N ALA A 135 -6.83 20.93 -1.44
CA ALA A 135 -7.87 20.46 -0.53
C ALA A 135 -7.32 20.23 0.89
N TYR A 136 -6.11 19.65 1.00
CA TYR A 136 -5.47 19.43 2.29
C TYR A 136 -5.09 20.74 3.00
N LEU A 137 -4.54 21.71 2.28
CA LEU A 137 -4.18 23.02 2.83
C LEU A 137 -5.42 23.81 3.26
N GLU A 138 -6.53 23.73 2.50
CA GLU A 138 -7.81 24.34 2.87
C GLU A 138 -8.33 23.74 4.18
N VAL A 139 -8.29 22.41 4.35
CA VAL A 139 -8.66 21.76 5.62
C VAL A 139 -7.71 22.13 6.75
N ALA A 140 -6.41 22.24 6.50
CA ALA A 140 -5.43 22.62 7.51
C ALA A 140 -5.60 24.07 8.00
N LYS A 141 -6.08 24.97 7.11
CA LYS A 141 -6.27 26.39 7.40
C LYS A 141 -7.66 26.69 7.98
N TYR A 142 -8.72 26.16 7.38
CA TYR A 142 -10.11 26.50 7.70
C TYR A 142 -10.79 25.45 8.58
N GLY A 143 -10.21 24.27 8.73
CA GLY A 143 -10.76 23.16 9.51
C GLY A 143 -11.62 22.19 8.68
N VAL A 144 -12.05 21.12 9.34
CA VAL A 144 -12.90 20.08 8.73
C VAL A 144 -14.31 20.62 8.51
N GLY A 145 -14.82 20.53 7.28
CA GLY A 145 -16.15 21.04 6.87
C GLY A 145 -16.11 22.18 5.84
N HIS A 146 -14.94 22.75 5.57
CA HIS A 146 -14.78 23.71 4.48
C HIS A 146 -14.96 23.02 3.11
N ALA A 147 -15.90 23.51 2.31
CA ALA A 147 -16.09 23.01 0.95
C ALA A 147 -14.91 23.44 0.08
N PRO A 148 -14.26 22.51 -0.66
CA PRO A 148 -13.11 22.86 -1.46
C PRO A 148 -13.50 23.90 -2.51
N THR A 149 -12.74 24.99 -2.58
CA THR A 149 -13.01 26.06 -3.54
C THR A 149 -12.31 25.69 -4.85
N GLY A 150 -12.93 25.89 -6.03
CA GLY A 150 -12.22 25.80 -7.32
C GLY A 150 -11.92 24.41 -7.93
N GLY A 151 -12.34 23.30 -7.32
CA GLY A 151 -12.20 21.97 -7.93
C GLY A 151 -13.43 21.57 -8.75
N GLY A 152 -13.31 21.51 -10.08
CA GLY A 152 -14.36 20.95 -10.94
C GLY A 152 -14.70 19.50 -10.56
N GLY A 153 -15.86 19.31 -9.92
CA GLY A 153 -16.70 18.11 -10.01
C GLY A 153 -16.22 16.77 -9.45
N LEU A 154 -14.96 16.56 -9.05
CA LEU A 154 -14.47 15.18 -8.79
C LEU A 154 -13.64 14.95 -7.52
N VAL A 155 -13.50 15.94 -6.65
CA VAL A 155 -13.01 15.68 -5.29
C VAL A 155 -14.09 16.09 -4.31
N GLY A 156 -15.13 15.27 -4.25
CA GLY A 156 -15.79 15.10 -2.97
C GLY A 156 -14.68 14.74 -1.98
N THR A 157 -14.54 15.52 -0.91
CA THR A 157 -13.82 15.05 0.27
C THR A 157 -14.33 13.64 0.59
N ALA A 158 -13.55 12.80 1.28
CA ALA A 158 -14.08 11.52 1.75
C ALA A 158 -15.45 11.70 2.45
N ALA A 159 -15.68 12.86 3.10
CA ALA A 159 -16.97 13.29 3.61
C ALA A 159 -18.05 13.55 2.53
N GLY A 160 -17.72 14.17 1.39
CA GLY A 160 -18.65 14.39 0.28
C GLY A 160 -19.02 13.14 -0.53
N LEU A 161 -18.13 12.15 -0.63
CA LEU A 161 -18.39 10.87 -1.33
C LEU A 161 -19.16 9.86 -0.47
N LEU A 162 -19.14 10.01 0.86
CA LEU A 162 -19.97 9.24 1.79
C LEU A 162 -21.37 9.86 2.00
N SER A 163 -21.59 11.09 1.51
CA SER A 163 -22.82 11.86 1.66
C SER A 163 -23.85 11.66 0.53
N ASP A 164 -23.68 10.68 -0.37
CA ASP A 164 -24.69 10.33 -1.39
C ASP A 164 -25.88 9.54 -0.79
N GLY A 165 -26.41 10.07 0.31
CA GLY A 165 -27.75 9.81 0.83
C GLY A 165 -28.55 11.11 0.72
N ASP A 166 -29.36 11.21 -0.33
CA ASP A 166 -30.41 12.20 -0.57
C ASP A 166 -30.00 13.68 -0.69
N ARG A 167 -29.87 14.12 -1.95
CA ARG A 167 -29.58 15.51 -2.35
C ARG A 167 -30.79 16.44 -2.35
N SER A 168 -31.84 16.14 -1.60
CA SER A 168 -33.03 17.00 -1.48
C SER A 168 -33.09 17.71 -0.12
N ALA A 169 -32.08 18.51 0.22
CA ALA A 169 -32.21 19.47 1.33
C ALA A 169 -31.66 20.84 0.90
N PRO A 170 -32.42 21.95 1.09
CA PRO A 170 -31.97 23.26 0.67
C PRO A 170 -30.72 23.68 1.44
N ARG A 171 -29.80 24.34 0.72
CA ARG A 171 -28.70 25.13 1.28
C ARG A 171 -29.25 26.04 2.39
N GLY A 172 -28.80 25.79 3.64
CA GLY A 172 -29.19 26.62 4.78
C GLY A 172 -29.39 25.91 6.13
N ARG A 173 -28.81 24.72 6.36
CA ARG A 173 -28.79 24.18 7.74
C ARG A 173 -27.69 24.90 8.51
N ILE A 174 -28.06 26.00 9.17
CA ILE A 174 -27.45 26.41 10.44
C ILE A 174 -27.17 25.12 11.20
N ASP A 175 -25.94 24.91 11.68
CA ASP A 175 -25.58 23.80 12.57
C ASP A 175 -26.76 23.54 13.50
N ALA A 176 -27.49 22.45 13.26
CA ALA A 176 -28.69 22.18 14.01
C ALA A 176 -28.21 21.90 15.43
N VAL A 177 -28.27 22.93 16.28
CA VAL A 177 -27.87 22.87 17.69
C VAL A 177 -28.51 21.63 18.27
N ASP A 178 -27.69 20.63 18.57
CA ASP A 178 -28.14 19.41 19.19
C ASP A 178 -28.41 19.71 20.66
N ARG A 179 -29.61 20.26 20.91
CA ARG A 179 -30.04 20.71 22.24
C ARG A 179 -30.00 19.57 23.26
N HIS A 180 -30.17 18.32 22.81
CA HIS A 180 -30.04 17.17 23.68
C HIS A 180 -28.59 17.02 24.17
N LYS A 181 -27.63 17.03 23.24
CA LYS A 181 -26.20 16.96 23.56
C LYS A 181 -25.74 18.11 24.46
N ASP A 182 -26.21 19.32 24.21
CA ASP A 182 -25.90 20.49 25.03
C ASP A 182 -26.50 20.40 26.44
N ASP A 183 -27.74 19.93 26.57
CA ASP A 183 -28.43 19.76 27.84
C ASP A 183 -27.76 18.67 28.72
N VAL A 184 -27.36 17.55 28.10
CA VAL A 184 -26.57 16.50 28.78
C VAL A 184 -25.22 17.07 29.22
N ALA A 185 -24.52 17.78 28.34
CA ALA A 185 -23.23 18.37 28.69
C ALA A 185 -23.33 19.39 29.83
N ALA A 186 -24.37 20.24 29.83
CA ALA A 186 -24.61 21.23 30.87
C ALA A 186 -24.90 20.57 32.23
N ALA A 187 -25.75 19.55 32.27
CA ALA A 187 -26.04 18.80 33.49
C ALA A 187 -24.77 18.17 34.09
N LEU A 188 -23.97 17.49 33.27
CA LEU A 188 -22.75 16.83 33.74
C LEU A 188 -21.69 17.83 34.23
N ARG A 189 -21.62 19.02 33.62
CA ARG A 189 -20.75 20.10 34.11
C ARG A 189 -21.23 20.69 35.44
N ALA A 190 -22.53 20.75 35.66
CA ALA A 190 -23.10 21.21 36.93
C ALA A 190 -22.72 20.29 38.11
N GLU A 191 -22.58 18.98 37.84
CA GLU A 191 -22.05 17.98 38.79
C GLU A 191 -20.52 18.03 38.95
N GLY A 192 -19.83 19.01 38.34
CA GLY A 192 -18.39 19.22 38.49
C GLY A 192 -17.51 18.33 37.61
N LEU A 193 -18.08 17.60 36.64
CA LEU A 193 -17.31 16.82 35.67
C LEU A 193 -16.76 17.71 34.55
N SER A 194 -15.57 17.36 34.06
CA SER A 194 -15.02 17.95 32.84
C SER A 194 -15.64 17.27 31.62
N VAL A 195 -16.35 18.05 30.80
CA VAL A 195 -17.07 17.55 29.62
C VAL A 195 -16.60 18.26 28.36
N THR A 196 -16.05 17.48 27.42
CA THR A 196 -15.70 17.93 26.07
C THR A 196 -16.70 17.36 25.07
N VAL A 197 -17.27 18.20 24.21
CA VAL A 197 -18.29 17.80 23.24
C VAL A 197 -17.63 17.52 21.89
N GLY A 198 -18.10 16.51 21.16
CA GLY A 198 -17.70 16.27 19.76
C GLY A 198 -16.23 15.93 19.58
N VAL A 199 -15.71 15.00 20.38
CA VAL A 199 -14.29 14.63 20.37
C VAL A 199 -13.99 13.66 19.23
N GLY A 200 -13.21 14.12 18.25
CA GLY A 200 -12.74 13.31 17.12
C GLY A 200 -12.37 14.18 15.92
N LEU A 201 -11.52 13.65 15.03
CA LEU A 201 -11.13 14.29 13.76
C LEU A 201 -11.76 13.62 12.53
N SER A 202 -12.51 12.52 12.74
CA SER A 202 -13.26 11.79 11.72
C SER A 202 -14.73 12.20 11.70
N ASP A 203 -15.46 11.71 10.69
CA ASP A 203 -16.92 11.83 10.61
C ASP A 203 -17.62 11.15 11.80
N PHE A 204 -17.01 10.10 12.36
CA PHE A 204 -17.39 9.59 13.68
C PHE A 204 -16.72 10.43 14.77
N LYS A 205 -17.52 11.06 15.62
CA LYS A 205 -17.07 11.76 16.82
C LYS A 205 -17.69 11.13 18.07
N VAL A 206 -16.96 11.17 19.18
CA VAL A 206 -17.53 10.88 20.50
C VAL A 206 -18.38 12.07 20.91
N ASP A 207 -19.66 11.85 21.19
CA ASP A 207 -20.60 12.93 21.50
C ASP A 207 -20.16 13.72 22.73
N LEU A 208 -19.83 13.02 23.82
CA LEU A 208 -19.30 13.63 25.04
C LEU A 208 -18.15 12.80 25.62
N ALA A 209 -17.03 13.46 25.86
CA ALA A 209 -15.89 12.90 26.59
C ALA A 209 -15.87 13.47 28.01
N VAL A 210 -16.03 12.59 28.99
CA VAL A 210 -16.26 12.94 30.39
C VAL A 210 -15.14 12.43 31.29
N GLY A 211 -14.74 13.23 32.26
CA GLY A 211 -13.81 12.79 33.31
C GLY A 211 -13.69 13.77 34.46
N PRO A 212 -12.86 13.43 35.48
CA PRO A 212 -12.63 14.31 36.62
C PRO A 212 -12.02 15.65 36.18
N PRO A 213 -12.31 16.75 36.89
CA PRO A 213 -11.74 18.06 36.57
C PRO A 213 -10.21 18.03 36.62
N GLY A 214 -9.58 18.67 35.64
CA GLY A 214 -8.11 18.74 35.52
C GLY A 214 -7.42 17.43 35.12
N LYS A 215 -8.17 16.34 34.87
CA LYS A 215 -7.65 15.07 34.38
C LYS A 215 -8.17 14.79 32.96
N PRO A 216 -7.46 13.96 32.17
CA PRO A 216 -7.97 13.60 30.86
C PRO A 216 -9.30 12.82 30.96
N PRO A 217 -10.16 12.85 29.91
CA PRO A 217 -11.47 12.20 29.94
C PRO A 217 -11.35 10.68 29.95
N VAL A 218 -12.12 10.01 30.82
CA VAL A 218 -12.05 8.55 31.09
C VAL A 218 -13.28 7.80 30.58
N LEU A 219 -14.38 8.51 30.34
CA LEU A 219 -15.65 7.97 29.90
C LEU A 219 -16.04 8.60 28.56
N ALA A 220 -16.21 7.79 27.54
CA ALA A 220 -16.82 8.21 26.27
C ALA A 220 -18.32 7.94 26.33
N ILE A 221 -19.13 8.97 26.07
CA ILE A 221 -20.58 8.86 26.01
C ILE A 221 -21.02 9.05 24.57
N LEU A 222 -21.87 8.14 24.12
CA LEU A 222 -22.53 8.17 22.81
C LEU A 222 -24.02 8.48 23.01
N LEU A 223 -24.57 9.30 22.12
CA LEU A 223 -25.99 9.69 22.11
C LEU A 223 -26.70 9.07 20.90
N ASP A 224 -28.03 9.01 20.95
CA ASP A 224 -28.92 8.54 19.89
C ASP A 224 -29.44 9.69 19.01
N GLY A 225 -28.57 10.66 18.72
CA GLY A 225 -28.89 11.82 17.89
C GLY A 225 -29.04 11.49 16.40
N PRO A 226 -29.31 12.52 15.56
CA PRO A 226 -29.48 12.35 14.11
C PRO A 226 -28.31 11.61 13.43
N GLU A 227 -27.06 11.91 13.80
CA GLU A 227 -25.86 11.25 13.28
C GLU A 227 -25.79 9.75 13.62
N TRP A 228 -26.37 9.32 14.74
CA TRP A 228 -26.51 7.91 15.09
C TRP A 228 -27.61 7.26 14.24
N ALA A 229 -28.75 7.94 14.05
CA ALA A 229 -29.89 7.45 13.28
C ALA A 229 -29.57 7.27 11.78
N GLU A 230 -28.68 8.10 11.21
CA GLU A 230 -28.29 8.03 9.79
C GLU A 230 -27.45 6.79 9.44
N ARG A 231 -26.82 6.13 10.41
CA ARG A 231 -26.00 4.94 10.16
C ARG A 231 -26.86 3.76 9.75
N ARG A 232 -26.44 3.00 8.73
CA ARG A 232 -27.28 1.98 8.09
C ARG A 232 -27.44 0.67 8.86
N THR A 233 -26.36 0.21 9.51
CA THR A 233 -26.38 -1.10 10.19
C THR A 233 -26.34 -0.95 11.70
N THR A 234 -26.96 -1.89 12.42
CA THR A 234 -26.87 -1.96 13.89
C THR A 234 -25.43 -2.10 14.36
N ASN A 235 -24.59 -2.78 13.58
CA ASN A 235 -23.17 -2.90 13.91
C ASN A 235 -22.47 -1.53 13.88
N ASP A 236 -22.75 -0.68 12.88
CA ASP A 236 -22.15 0.66 12.77
C ASP A 236 -22.71 1.64 13.82
N ARG A 237 -23.96 1.44 14.23
CA ARG A 237 -24.62 2.23 15.29
C ARG A 237 -24.08 1.89 16.68
N ASP A 238 -23.98 0.61 17.01
CA ASP A 238 -23.86 0.18 18.40
C ASP A 238 -22.63 -0.70 18.68
N GLY A 239 -22.29 -1.60 17.76
CA GLY A 239 -21.22 -2.59 17.95
C GLY A 239 -19.82 -2.02 17.72
N LEU A 240 -19.60 -1.49 16.52
CA LEU A 240 -18.32 -0.96 16.05
C LEU A 240 -17.82 0.22 16.90
N PRO A 241 -18.62 1.24 17.25
CA PRO A 241 -18.17 2.34 18.10
C PRO A 241 -17.62 1.86 19.44
N THR A 242 -18.35 0.95 20.09
CA THR A 242 -17.96 0.39 21.40
C THR A 242 -16.67 -0.40 21.28
N THR A 243 -16.57 -1.24 20.24
CA THR A 243 -15.39 -2.08 20.00
C THR A 243 -14.15 -1.24 19.69
N VAL A 244 -14.28 -0.23 18.81
CA VAL A 244 -13.17 0.65 18.44
C VAL A 244 -12.72 1.49 19.62
N LEU A 245 -13.65 2.14 20.32
CA LEU A 245 -13.31 3.03 21.43
C LEU A 245 -12.66 2.26 22.59
N GLN A 246 -13.19 1.10 22.98
CA GLN A 246 -12.63 0.32 24.10
C GLN A 246 -11.40 -0.49 23.70
N HIS A 247 -11.47 -1.27 22.62
CA HIS A 247 -10.43 -2.25 22.29
C HIS A 247 -9.30 -1.70 21.41
N ILE A 248 -9.54 -0.63 20.64
CA ILE A 248 -8.53 -0.04 19.75
C ILE A 248 -8.00 1.27 20.33
N MET A 249 -8.88 2.19 20.72
CA MET A 249 -8.50 3.52 21.21
C MET A 249 -8.25 3.56 22.73
N GLY A 250 -8.52 2.46 23.44
CA GLY A 250 -8.16 2.29 24.84
C GLY A 250 -8.99 3.14 25.81
N TRP A 251 -10.20 3.55 25.42
CA TRP A 251 -11.13 4.20 26.34
C TRP A 251 -11.47 3.25 27.49
N PRO A 252 -11.24 3.64 28.76
CA PRO A 252 -11.54 2.80 29.92
C PRO A 252 -13.01 2.36 29.97
N MET A 253 -13.90 3.24 29.55
CA MET A 253 -15.34 2.97 29.52
C MET A 253 -16.02 3.72 28.39
N VAL A 254 -17.03 3.08 27.82
CA VAL A 254 -17.94 3.66 26.82
C VAL A 254 -19.36 3.41 27.30
N MET A 255 -20.20 4.43 27.26
CA MET A 255 -21.59 4.37 27.68
C MET A 255 -22.50 4.99 26.62
N ARG A 256 -23.75 4.55 26.56
CA ARG A 256 -24.79 5.18 25.75
C ARG A 256 -25.83 5.84 26.64
N ILE A 257 -26.26 7.02 26.24
CA ILE A 257 -27.46 7.67 26.76
C ILE A 257 -28.47 7.70 25.62
N TRP A 258 -29.68 7.21 25.90
CA TRP A 258 -30.81 7.29 24.99
C TRP A 258 -31.66 8.50 25.35
N LEU A 259 -32.11 9.26 24.36
CA LEU A 259 -32.95 10.44 24.52
C LEU A 259 -34.21 10.15 25.34
N PRO A 260 -34.94 9.02 25.15
CA PRO A 260 -36.05 8.67 26.03
C PRO A 260 -35.65 8.57 27.51
N SER A 261 -34.54 7.88 27.82
CA SER A 261 -34.05 7.75 29.19
C SER A 261 -33.67 9.10 29.79
N TRP A 262 -33.06 9.98 28.99
CA TRP A 262 -32.73 11.34 29.40
C TRP A 262 -33.97 12.18 29.72
N LEU A 263 -35.05 12.06 28.93
CA LEU A 263 -36.28 12.82 29.11
C LEU A 263 -37.11 12.35 30.31
N PHE A 264 -37.16 11.05 30.57
CA PHE A 264 -37.99 10.48 31.63
C PHE A 264 -37.27 10.37 32.99
N SER A 265 -35.94 10.23 32.98
CA SER A 265 -35.15 9.91 34.18
C SER A 265 -33.81 10.65 34.19
N ARG A 266 -33.85 11.98 33.97
CA ARG A 266 -32.66 12.83 33.88
C ARG A 266 -31.70 12.65 35.05
N ASP A 267 -32.20 12.78 36.28
CA ASP A 267 -31.37 12.75 37.49
C ASP A 267 -30.72 11.37 37.69
N ASP A 268 -31.44 10.29 37.42
CA ASP A 268 -30.91 8.92 37.48
C ASP A 268 -29.81 8.69 36.44
N VAL A 269 -29.98 9.22 35.22
CA VAL A 269 -28.95 9.14 34.17
C VAL A 269 -27.71 9.92 34.58
N VAL A 270 -27.86 11.13 35.12
CA VAL A 270 -26.74 11.95 35.61
C VAL A 270 -26.00 11.23 36.74
N ALA A 271 -26.73 10.69 37.72
CA ALA A 271 -26.14 9.92 38.82
C ALA A 271 -25.36 8.71 38.30
N THR A 272 -25.93 7.97 37.35
CA THR A 272 -25.26 6.83 36.70
C THR A 272 -23.99 7.27 35.98
N VAL A 273 -24.01 8.37 35.24
CA VAL A 273 -22.82 8.88 34.54
C VAL A 273 -21.72 9.27 35.52
N CYS A 274 -22.08 9.92 36.65
CA CYS A 274 -21.13 10.29 37.69
C CYS A 274 -20.47 9.05 38.32
N GLU A 275 -21.26 8.05 38.71
CA GLU A 275 -20.76 6.78 39.23
C GLU A 275 -19.83 6.08 38.22
N ARG A 276 -20.25 6.02 36.95
CA ARG A 276 -19.46 5.38 35.88
C ARG A 276 -18.17 6.12 35.57
N ALA A 277 -18.18 7.46 35.61
CA ALA A 277 -16.97 8.27 35.45
C ALA A 277 -15.99 8.05 36.62
N GLU A 278 -16.49 7.91 37.85
CA GLU A 278 -15.68 7.59 39.02
C GLU A 278 -15.05 6.20 38.91
N ILE A 279 -15.84 5.17 38.56
CA ILE A 279 -15.34 3.81 38.31
C ILE A 279 -14.29 3.84 37.19
N ALA A 280 -14.58 4.48 36.06
CA ALA A 280 -13.68 4.59 34.92
C ALA A 280 -12.37 5.30 35.27
N SER A 281 -12.39 6.22 36.24
CA SER A 281 -11.18 6.91 36.72
C SER A 281 -10.23 6.01 37.53
N ARG A 282 -10.75 4.91 38.09
CA ARG A 282 -9.97 3.91 38.83
C ARG A 282 -9.48 2.76 37.95
N LEU A 283 -10.04 2.62 36.75
CA LEU A 283 -9.61 1.59 35.80
C LEU A 283 -8.25 1.97 35.19
N PRO A 284 -7.34 0.99 35.00
CA PRO A 284 -6.09 1.24 34.33
C PRO A 284 -6.37 1.67 32.89
N ARG A 285 -5.94 2.90 32.56
CA ARG A 285 -5.88 3.35 31.18
C ARG A 285 -4.90 2.47 30.45
N HIS A 286 -5.44 1.57 29.63
CA HIS A 286 -4.66 0.94 28.57
C HIS A 286 -4.46 2.02 27.51
N VAL A 287 -3.55 2.96 27.76
CA VAL A 287 -2.98 3.77 26.69
C VAL A 287 -2.25 2.77 25.82
N GLY A 288 -2.94 2.27 24.81
CA GLY A 288 -2.40 1.23 23.95
C GLY A 288 -1.13 1.75 23.28
N GLU A 289 0.01 1.24 23.71
CA GLU A 289 1.20 1.04 22.86
C GLU A 289 0.93 0.03 21.73
N ARG A 290 -0.32 -0.39 21.53
CA ARG A 290 -0.74 -1.20 20.39
C ARG A 290 -0.95 -0.33 19.18
N ARG A 291 0.07 -0.36 18.32
CA ARG A 291 0.05 -0.12 16.87
C ARG A 291 -1.37 -0.21 16.30
N VAL A 292 -1.97 0.95 16.03
CA VAL A 292 -2.99 1.04 15.00
C VAL A 292 -2.25 0.84 13.68
N SER A 293 -2.21 -0.40 13.19
CA SER A 293 -1.90 -0.64 11.79
C SER A 293 -3.07 -0.07 10.99
N THR A 294 -2.99 1.21 10.64
CA THR A 294 -3.69 1.71 9.46
C THR A 294 -3.05 0.98 8.29
N GLY A 295 -3.63 -0.16 7.90
CA GLY A 295 -3.24 -0.96 6.77
C GLY A 295 -3.53 -0.26 5.44
N TYR A 296 -2.95 0.92 5.25
CA TYR A 296 -2.71 1.56 3.95
C TYR A 296 -1.19 1.66 3.80
N ALA A 297 -0.52 0.50 3.74
CA ALA A 297 0.87 0.44 3.31
C ALA A 297 0.90 0.70 1.80
N ALA A 298 1.19 1.94 1.41
CA ALA A 298 1.81 2.19 0.13
C ALA A 298 3.13 1.40 0.11
N ALA A 299 3.33 0.62 -0.95
CA ALA A 299 4.58 -0.09 -1.20
C ALA A 299 5.69 0.92 -1.51
N ALA A 300 6.90 0.64 -1.02
CA ALA A 300 8.05 1.52 -1.21
C ALA A 300 8.77 1.25 -2.52
N PRO A 301 9.23 2.29 -3.24
CA PRO A 301 10.16 2.08 -4.33
C PRO A 301 11.51 1.59 -3.76
N PRO A 302 12.20 0.67 -4.44
CA PRO A 302 13.53 0.22 -4.05
C PRO A 302 14.53 1.39 -4.08
N GLN A 303 15.36 1.51 -3.04
CA GLN A 303 16.55 2.37 -3.04
C GLN A 303 17.77 1.52 -3.41
N ASP A 304 18.47 1.91 -4.47
CA ASP A 304 19.70 1.28 -4.94
C ASP A 304 20.93 1.77 -4.17
N GLY A 305 21.81 0.81 -3.87
CA GLY A 305 23.27 1.02 -3.84
C GLY A 305 23.89 1.27 -2.47
N GLN A 306 24.51 0.25 -1.88
CA GLN A 306 25.96 0.25 -1.68
C GLN A 306 26.52 -1.18 -1.41
N PRO A 307 27.80 -1.43 -1.75
CA PRO A 307 28.33 -2.75 -2.06
C PRO A 307 28.97 -3.44 -0.84
N LEU A 308 28.82 -4.75 -0.74
CA LEU A 308 29.66 -5.59 0.12
C LEU A 308 30.61 -6.39 -0.77
N ALA A 309 31.89 -6.04 -0.63
CA ALA A 309 33.02 -6.68 -1.26
C ALA A 309 33.32 -8.05 -0.62
N GLY A 310 33.76 -8.98 -1.47
CA GLY A 310 34.92 -9.85 -1.21
C GLY A 310 34.72 -11.09 -0.33
N ALA A 311 34.65 -12.25 -0.97
CA ALA A 311 35.42 -13.42 -0.54
C ALA A 311 35.64 -14.36 -1.75
N GLY A 312 36.89 -14.46 -2.19
CA GLY A 312 37.36 -15.41 -3.19
C GLY A 312 37.58 -16.83 -2.62
N PRO A 313 38.14 -17.74 -3.45
CA PRO A 313 37.71 -19.14 -3.52
C PRO A 313 38.70 -20.16 -2.93
N GLN A 314 38.19 -21.32 -2.53
CA GLN A 314 38.92 -22.60 -2.35
C GLN A 314 37.89 -23.72 -2.63
N GLY A 315 38.11 -24.82 -3.35
CA GLY A 315 39.31 -25.48 -3.84
C GLY A 315 39.09 -27.00 -3.72
N GLY A 316 39.48 -27.78 -4.74
CA GLY A 316 39.60 -29.25 -4.71
C GLY A 316 38.43 -30.00 -5.38
N ALA A 317 38.52 -30.55 -6.60
CA ALA A 317 39.46 -31.50 -7.23
C ALA A 317 39.20 -32.99 -6.91
N GLY A 318 39.14 -33.79 -7.98
CA GLY A 318 39.07 -35.26 -8.01
C GLY A 318 38.16 -35.72 -9.17
N ALA A 319 38.56 -35.81 -10.45
CA ALA A 319 39.66 -36.50 -11.14
C ALA A 319 39.38 -37.96 -11.51
N GLN A 320 39.75 -38.28 -12.77
CA GLN A 320 39.94 -39.59 -13.43
C GLN A 320 38.67 -40.22 -14.04
N GLY A 321 38.63 -40.74 -15.27
CA GLY A 321 39.57 -41.02 -16.38
C GLY A 321 38.72 -41.83 -17.38
N GLY A 322 38.74 -41.68 -18.71
CA GLY A 322 39.86 -41.78 -19.63
C GLY A 322 39.74 -43.12 -20.36
N ALA A 323 39.25 -43.11 -21.62
CA ALA A 323 39.61 -44.02 -22.74
C ALA A 323 38.54 -43.98 -23.86
N GLY A 324 38.90 -43.52 -25.06
CA GLY A 324 38.33 -44.01 -26.33
C GLY A 324 39.08 -45.29 -26.79
N PRO A 325 38.99 -45.76 -28.06
CA PRO A 325 38.47 -45.08 -29.26
C PRO A 325 37.75 -46.00 -30.31
N GLN A 326 37.47 -45.42 -31.49
CA GLN A 326 37.39 -46.00 -32.87
C GLN A 326 36.04 -46.35 -33.54
N ASP A 327 35.71 -45.48 -34.52
CA ASP A 327 35.39 -45.69 -35.95
C ASP A 327 34.78 -47.02 -36.47
N GLY A 328 33.70 -46.89 -37.27
CA GLY A 328 33.28 -47.91 -38.26
C GLY A 328 31.76 -47.99 -38.54
N GLN A 329 31.25 -47.24 -39.51
CA GLN A 329 29.90 -47.29 -40.12
C GLN A 329 29.56 -48.64 -40.83
N PRO A 330 28.36 -48.87 -41.43
CA PRO A 330 26.99 -48.35 -41.23
C PRO A 330 25.89 -49.46 -41.21
N LEU A 331 24.66 -49.17 -40.78
CA LEU A 331 23.44 -49.72 -41.41
C LEU A 331 22.21 -48.86 -41.10
N ALA A 332 21.27 -48.86 -42.04
CA ALA A 332 20.30 -47.81 -42.31
C ALA A 332 19.08 -47.74 -41.38
N ALA A 333 18.40 -46.58 -41.52
CA ALA A 333 16.97 -46.35 -41.34
C ALA A 333 16.43 -46.16 -39.91
N ALA A 334 16.35 -44.89 -39.50
CA ALA A 334 15.07 -44.21 -39.34
C ALA A 334 15.35 -42.71 -39.13
N ARG A 335 14.96 -41.86 -40.09
CA ARG A 335 14.74 -40.45 -39.78
C ARG A 335 13.45 -40.40 -38.95
N PRO A 336 13.44 -39.93 -37.69
CA PRO A 336 12.27 -39.23 -37.25
C PRO A 336 12.26 -37.91 -38.02
N ASN A 337 11.20 -37.67 -38.79
CA ASN A 337 10.81 -36.32 -39.15
C ASN A 337 10.80 -35.49 -37.87
N SER A 338 11.83 -34.68 -37.64
CA SER A 338 11.67 -33.48 -36.83
C SER A 338 10.75 -32.59 -37.64
N ALA A 339 9.45 -32.73 -37.42
CA ALA A 339 8.51 -31.70 -37.85
C ALA A 339 9.07 -30.37 -37.31
N PRO A 340 9.13 -29.31 -38.13
CA PRO A 340 9.57 -28.01 -37.64
C PRO A 340 8.72 -27.67 -36.42
N THR A 341 9.38 -27.42 -35.29
CA THR A 341 8.71 -26.94 -34.08
C THR A 341 7.85 -25.76 -34.50
N PRO A 342 6.51 -25.83 -34.37
CA PRO A 342 5.63 -24.79 -34.88
C PRO A 342 6.07 -23.44 -34.28
N ALA A 343 6.17 -22.44 -35.15
CA ALA A 343 6.55 -21.09 -34.76
C ALA A 343 5.68 -20.65 -33.57
N ALA A 344 6.36 -20.16 -32.52
CA ALA A 344 5.72 -19.65 -31.32
C ALA A 344 4.67 -18.60 -31.71
N SER A 345 3.40 -18.97 -31.60
CA SER A 345 2.28 -18.08 -31.93
C SER A 345 1.76 -17.45 -30.63
N PRO A 346 1.39 -16.16 -30.64
CA PRO A 346 0.87 -15.50 -29.46
C PRO A 346 -0.46 -16.13 -29.04
N GLU A 347 -0.54 -16.55 -27.78
CA GLU A 347 -1.78 -17.00 -27.13
C GLU A 347 -2.42 -15.82 -26.37
N SER A 348 -3.74 -15.80 -26.21
CA SER A 348 -4.39 -14.78 -25.38
C SER A 348 -4.30 -15.14 -23.89
N TYR A 349 -3.80 -14.21 -23.07
CA TYR A 349 -3.84 -14.34 -21.61
C TYR A 349 -5.22 -13.93 -21.08
N SER A 350 -5.75 -14.66 -20.09
CA SER A 350 -6.97 -14.29 -19.36
C SER A 350 -6.73 -14.42 -17.85
N PRO A 351 -6.84 -13.35 -17.04
CA PRO A 351 -6.64 -13.41 -15.61
C PRO A 351 -7.79 -14.16 -14.94
N PHE A 352 -7.46 -14.97 -13.95
CA PHE A 352 -8.44 -15.61 -13.10
C PHE A 352 -9.17 -14.56 -12.25
N ILE A 353 -10.50 -14.64 -12.20
CA ILE A 353 -11.34 -13.76 -11.37
C ILE A 353 -11.76 -14.55 -10.12
N PRO A 354 -11.23 -14.21 -8.92
CA PRO A 354 -11.59 -14.89 -7.69
C PRO A 354 -13.09 -14.84 -7.42
N ARG A 355 -13.67 -16.01 -7.17
CA ARG A 355 -15.06 -16.17 -6.70
C ARG A 355 -15.01 -16.69 -5.27
N GLN A 356 -15.94 -16.24 -4.43
CA GLN A 356 -15.99 -16.70 -3.05
C GLN A 356 -16.50 -18.15 -3.00
N GLU A 357 -15.64 -19.06 -2.57
CA GLU A 357 -15.89 -20.51 -2.53
C GLU A 357 -15.88 -21.07 -1.10
N GLY A 358 -15.68 -20.21 -0.11
CA GLY A 358 -15.75 -20.57 1.30
C GLY A 358 -15.40 -19.40 2.23
N GLY A 359 -15.39 -19.69 3.52
CA GLY A 359 -14.97 -18.75 4.55
C GLY A 359 -13.53 -18.97 5.01
N LEU A 360 -13.02 -18.06 5.83
CA LEU A 360 -11.68 -18.15 6.44
C LEU A 360 -11.48 -19.43 7.27
N SER A 361 -12.57 -20.06 7.74
CA SER A 361 -12.55 -21.34 8.45
C SER A 361 -11.88 -22.46 7.64
N VAL A 362 -11.95 -22.41 6.31
CA VAL A 362 -11.29 -23.39 5.43
C VAL A 362 -9.77 -23.23 5.52
N LEU A 363 -9.27 -22.00 5.42
CA LEU A 363 -7.84 -21.70 5.57
C LEU A 363 -7.33 -22.02 6.98
N ASP A 364 -8.14 -21.76 8.02
CA ASP A 364 -7.78 -22.11 9.39
C ASP A 364 -7.76 -23.64 9.61
N GLY A 365 -8.56 -24.38 8.84
CA GLY A 365 -8.54 -25.84 8.79
C GLY A 365 -7.26 -26.43 8.20
N VAL A 366 -6.61 -25.74 7.26
CA VAL A 366 -5.29 -26.14 6.72
C VAL A 366 -4.22 -26.11 7.80
N LYS A 367 -4.19 -25.05 8.62
CA LYS A 367 -3.29 -24.94 9.78
C LYS A 367 -3.49 -26.10 10.77
N ARG A 368 -4.73 -26.54 10.95
CA ARG A 368 -5.10 -27.68 11.81
C ARG A 368 -4.87 -29.04 11.14
N ARG A 369 -4.23 -29.09 9.97
CA ARG A 369 -3.95 -30.30 9.17
C ARG A 369 -5.20 -31.11 8.84
N SER A 370 -6.33 -30.44 8.61
CA SER A 370 -7.57 -31.11 8.24
C SER A 370 -7.54 -31.53 6.76
N PRO A 371 -7.64 -32.84 6.43
CA PRO A 371 -7.57 -33.32 5.05
C PRO A 371 -8.66 -32.73 4.15
N ARG A 372 -9.88 -32.57 4.68
CA ARG A 372 -11.01 -31.98 3.96
C ARG A 372 -10.75 -30.52 3.55
N HIS A 373 -10.17 -29.73 4.44
CA HIS A 373 -9.87 -28.33 4.16
C HIS A 373 -8.67 -28.19 3.23
N ALA A 374 -7.66 -29.05 3.38
CA ALA A 374 -6.54 -29.11 2.44
C ALA A 374 -7.00 -29.45 1.02
N ALA A 375 -7.87 -30.46 0.86
CA ALA A 375 -8.46 -30.83 -0.42
C ALA A 375 -9.24 -29.66 -1.06
N ALA A 376 -10.08 -28.95 -0.28
CA ALA A 376 -10.82 -27.80 -0.79
C ALA A 376 -9.90 -26.67 -1.29
N VAL A 377 -8.79 -26.41 -0.59
CA VAL A 377 -7.79 -25.41 -1.03
C VAL A 377 -7.03 -25.90 -2.27
N GLN A 378 -6.70 -27.19 -2.33
CA GLN A 378 -6.04 -27.81 -3.48
C GLN A 378 -6.90 -27.76 -4.75
N ASP A 379 -8.21 -27.97 -4.63
CA ASP A 379 -9.15 -27.87 -5.76
C ASP A 379 -9.21 -26.45 -6.34
N VAL A 380 -9.21 -25.43 -5.47
CA VAL A 380 -9.12 -24.02 -5.88
C VAL A 380 -7.79 -23.76 -6.60
N MET A 381 -6.67 -24.24 -6.04
CA MET A 381 -5.35 -24.06 -6.66
C MET A 381 -5.27 -24.70 -8.05
N ARG A 382 -5.81 -25.91 -8.24
CA ARG A 382 -5.86 -26.57 -9.56
C ARG A 382 -6.61 -25.70 -10.57
N ARG A 383 -7.81 -25.23 -10.23
CA ARG A 383 -8.59 -24.39 -11.15
C ARG A 383 -7.88 -23.11 -11.53
N ILE A 384 -7.27 -22.41 -10.56
CA ILE A 384 -6.48 -21.20 -10.84
C ILE A 384 -5.35 -21.50 -11.82
N VAL A 385 -4.62 -22.59 -11.62
CA VAL A 385 -3.48 -22.97 -12.49
C VAL A 385 -3.95 -23.46 -13.86
N THR A 386 -5.08 -24.17 -13.95
CA THR A 386 -5.67 -24.57 -15.24
C THR A 386 -6.15 -23.37 -16.04
N GLU A 387 -6.77 -22.37 -15.41
CA GLU A 387 -7.30 -21.20 -16.11
C GLU A 387 -6.20 -20.17 -16.44
N GLU A 388 -5.28 -19.89 -15.51
CA GLU A 388 -4.32 -18.79 -15.64
C GLU A 388 -2.85 -19.23 -15.79
N GLY A 389 -2.54 -20.50 -15.60
CA GLY A 389 -1.18 -21.00 -15.53
C GLY A 389 -0.45 -20.95 -16.87
N PRO A 390 0.89 -20.76 -16.86
CA PRO A 390 1.77 -20.66 -15.69
C PRO A 390 1.69 -19.32 -14.94
N LEU A 391 1.77 -19.37 -13.60
CA LEU A 391 1.77 -18.20 -12.72
C LEU A 391 2.72 -18.37 -11.51
N SER A 392 3.12 -17.26 -10.89
CA SER A 392 4.01 -17.28 -9.73
C SER A 392 3.31 -17.84 -8.49
N GLU A 393 4.07 -18.49 -7.59
CA GLU A 393 3.53 -18.99 -6.32
C GLU A 393 2.86 -17.88 -5.50
N ALA A 394 3.46 -16.68 -5.47
CA ALA A 394 2.90 -15.52 -4.78
C ALA A 394 1.50 -15.15 -5.31
N ARG A 395 1.32 -15.18 -6.64
CA ARG A 395 0.03 -14.91 -7.28
C ARG A 395 -0.97 -16.04 -7.02
N LEU A 396 -0.54 -17.29 -7.09
CA LEU A 396 -1.39 -18.45 -6.77
C LEU A 396 -1.96 -18.36 -5.35
N PHE A 397 -1.12 -18.04 -4.37
CA PHE A 397 -1.54 -17.90 -2.97
C PHE A 397 -2.46 -16.70 -2.74
N LEU A 398 -2.23 -15.59 -3.44
CA LEU A 398 -3.09 -14.42 -3.36
C LEU A 398 -4.49 -14.74 -3.88
N LEU A 399 -4.60 -15.32 -5.08
CA LEU A 399 -5.87 -15.68 -5.71
C LEU A 399 -6.61 -16.74 -4.87
N THR A 400 -5.89 -17.76 -4.40
CA THR A 400 -6.44 -18.80 -3.52
C THR A 400 -7.01 -18.20 -2.24
N ALA A 401 -6.29 -17.29 -1.58
CA ALA A 401 -6.77 -16.63 -0.37
C ALA A 401 -8.01 -15.77 -0.63
N GLN A 402 -8.08 -15.09 -1.78
CA GLN A 402 -9.23 -14.27 -2.18
C GLN A 402 -10.49 -15.12 -2.37
N CYS A 403 -10.38 -16.35 -2.89
CA CYS A 403 -11.51 -17.28 -2.97
C CYS A 403 -12.10 -17.67 -1.60
N PHE A 404 -11.33 -17.54 -0.51
CA PHE A 404 -11.79 -17.81 0.86
C PHE A 404 -12.05 -16.55 1.68
N GLY A 405 -12.26 -15.40 1.03
CA GLY A 405 -12.63 -14.15 1.67
C GLY A 405 -11.46 -13.39 2.32
N MET A 406 -10.21 -13.67 1.92
CA MET A 406 -9.02 -12.97 2.41
C MET A 406 -8.31 -12.20 1.28
N THR A 407 -8.26 -10.87 1.41
CA THR A 407 -7.65 -10.00 0.40
C THR A 407 -6.13 -10.17 0.29
N ARG A 408 -5.44 -10.41 1.42
CA ARG A 408 -3.98 -10.64 1.46
C ARG A 408 -3.63 -11.71 2.49
N PRO A 409 -2.95 -12.81 2.08
CA PRO A 409 -2.51 -13.83 3.02
C PRO A 409 -1.32 -13.37 3.87
N SER A 410 -1.31 -13.75 5.15
CA SER A 410 -0.14 -13.57 6.03
C SER A 410 0.98 -14.52 5.64
N VAL A 411 2.22 -14.24 6.08
CA VAL A 411 3.39 -15.11 5.85
C VAL A 411 3.14 -16.55 6.31
N TYR A 412 2.44 -16.74 7.43
CA TYR A 412 2.08 -18.07 7.94
C TYR A 412 1.07 -18.78 7.03
N ARG A 413 0.05 -18.08 6.53
CA ARG A 413 -0.93 -18.66 5.61
C ARG A 413 -0.31 -18.99 4.25
N VAL A 414 0.61 -18.16 3.76
CA VAL A 414 1.41 -18.45 2.56
C VAL A 414 2.21 -19.73 2.77
N ARG A 415 2.90 -19.89 3.90
CA ARG A 415 3.65 -21.11 4.22
C ARG A 415 2.74 -22.34 4.29
N ASP A 416 1.59 -22.22 4.95
CA ASP A 416 0.65 -23.34 5.11
C ASP A 416 0.03 -23.74 3.75
N MET A 417 -0.26 -22.78 2.88
CA MET A 417 -0.70 -23.02 1.49
C MET A 417 0.42 -23.62 0.62
N ALA A 418 1.66 -23.13 0.77
CA ALA A 418 2.81 -23.66 0.04
C ALA A 418 3.09 -25.14 0.35
N ALA A 419 2.81 -25.56 1.59
CA ALA A 419 2.96 -26.95 2.02
C ALA A 419 1.90 -27.90 1.42
N ILE A 420 0.82 -27.38 0.86
CA ILE A 420 -0.29 -28.18 0.32
C ILE A 420 -0.51 -27.97 -1.17
N ILE A 421 0.45 -27.37 -1.90
CA ILE A 421 0.36 -27.28 -3.37
C ILE A 421 0.11 -28.71 -3.92
N PRO A 422 -0.92 -28.91 -4.78
CA PRO A 422 -1.19 -30.21 -5.38
C PRO A 422 0.05 -30.80 -6.07
N SER A 423 0.36 -32.08 -5.81
CA SER A 423 1.58 -32.74 -6.30
C SER A 423 1.59 -33.02 -7.81
N ASP A 424 0.43 -32.98 -8.45
CA ASP A 424 0.23 -33.07 -9.90
C ASP A 424 0.56 -31.75 -10.63
N LEU A 425 0.57 -30.62 -9.91
CA LEU A 425 0.99 -29.36 -10.50
C LEU A 425 2.52 -29.31 -10.54
N ARG A 426 3.07 -28.99 -11.72
CA ARG A 426 4.52 -28.90 -11.90
C ARG A 426 5.04 -27.61 -11.29
N ARG A 427 6.03 -27.71 -10.40
CA ARG A 427 6.67 -26.57 -9.76
C ARG A 427 8.05 -26.34 -10.35
N ASP A 428 8.34 -25.10 -10.70
CA ASP A 428 9.69 -24.64 -11.01
C ASP A 428 10.32 -24.11 -9.71
N PRO A 429 11.26 -24.83 -9.07
CA PRO A 429 11.83 -24.42 -7.80
C PRO A 429 12.78 -23.21 -7.93
N GLU A 430 13.34 -22.97 -9.11
CA GLU A 430 14.28 -21.87 -9.34
C GLU A 430 13.50 -20.56 -9.49
N GLU A 431 12.45 -20.55 -10.31
CA GLU A 431 11.64 -19.35 -10.53
C GLU A 431 10.46 -19.20 -9.56
N ARG A 432 10.09 -20.26 -8.82
CA ARG A 432 8.88 -20.33 -7.98
C ARG A 432 7.59 -20.10 -8.77
N PHE A 433 7.46 -20.78 -9.90
CA PHE A 433 6.27 -20.79 -10.74
C PHE A 433 5.56 -22.15 -10.67
N VAL A 434 4.24 -22.12 -10.83
CA VAL A 434 3.40 -23.31 -10.89
C VAL A 434 2.78 -23.40 -12.29
N TRP A 435 2.96 -24.56 -12.91
CA TRP A 435 2.54 -24.85 -14.27
C TRP A 435 1.38 -25.85 -14.28
N PRO A 436 0.42 -25.70 -15.21
CA PRO A 436 -0.62 -26.70 -15.42
C PRO A 436 0.01 -27.98 -16.00
N ASP A 437 -0.59 -29.13 -15.72
CA ASP A 437 -0.04 -30.43 -16.16
C ASP A 437 0.06 -30.53 -17.69
N GLU A 438 -0.86 -29.88 -18.40
CA GLU A 438 -0.90 -29.80 -19.87
C GLU A 438 0.27 -29.03 -20.49
N ARG A 439 0.94 -28.15 -19.72
CA ARG A 439 2.05 -27.31 -20.21
C ARG A 439 3.37 -27.73 -19.58
N ASP A 440 4.14 -28.51 -20.33
CA ASP A 440 5.50 -28.87 -19.93
C ASP A 440 6.47 -27.67 -20.04
N PRO A 441 7.09 -27.20 -18.94
CA PRO A 441 8.02 -26.07 -18.97
C PRO A 441 9.23 -26.28 -19.89
N LEU A 442 9.63 -27.53 -20.13
CA LEU A 442 10.79 -27.85 -20.98
C LEU A 442 10.45 -27.85 -22.47
N ARG A 443 9.18 -28.11 -22.81
CA ARG A 443 8.73 -28.28 -24.21
C ARG A 443 7.85 -27.15 -24.72
N TRP A 444 7.21 -26.40 -23.83
CA TRP A 444 6.32 -25.32 -24.23
C TRP A 444 7.09 -24.18 -24.88
N SER A 445 6.73 -23.85 -26.12
CA SER A 445 7.33 -22.81 -26.95
C SER A 445 6.40 -21.60 -27.17
N GLY A 446 5.22 -21.58 -26.57
CA GLY A 446 4.28 -20.46 -26.68
C GLY A 446 4.64 -19.26 -25.80
N PHE A 447 3.99 -18.13 -26.04
CA PHE A 447 3.98 -16.97 -25.14
C PHE A 447 2.60 -16.32 -25.18
N ARG A 448 2.14 -15.75 -24.05
CA ARG A 448 0.81 -15.15 -23.96
C ARG A 448 0.85 -13.63 -23.94
N THR A 449 0.01 -13.02 -24.76
CA THR A 449 -0.17 -11.57 -24.87
C THR A 449 -1.53 -11.15 -24.32
N TRP A 450 -1.64 -9.90 -23.90
CA TRP A 450 -2.86 -9.34 -23.31
C TRP A 450 -3.40 -8.19 -24.16
N GLU A 451 -4.61 -8.33 -24.67
CA GLU A 451 -5.34 -7.28 -25.39
C GLU A 451 -6.43 -6.70 -24.47
N GLY A 452 -6.03 -5.87 -23.48
CA GLY A 452 -6.99 -5.31 -22.53
C GLY A 452 -6.55 -3.99 -21.90
N VAL A 453 -7.53 -3.12 -21.64
CA VAL A 453 -7.36 -1.76 -21.07
C VAL A 453 -7.05 -1.78 -19.56
N LEU A 454 -7.25 -2.94 -18.90
CA LEU A 454 -7.06 -3.12 -17.46
C LEU A 454 -5.69 -3.72 -17.14
N LYS A 455 -4.97 -3.05 -16.21
CA LYS A 455 -3.71 -3.42 -15.53
C LYS A 455 -2.77 -4.39 -16.27
N GLU A 456 -1.65 -3.85 -16.71
CA GLU A 456 -0.46 -4.59 -17.20
C GLU A 456 -0.12 -5.79 -16.28
N ARG A 457 0.09 -6.98 -16.87
CA ARG A 457 0.69 -8.14 -16.18
C ARG A 457 2.17 -7.79 -15.95
N PRO A 458 2.64 -7.66 -14.69
CA PRO A 458 4.04 -7.37 -14.43
C PRO A 458 4.96 -8.44 -15.02
N LEU A 459 6.14 -8.06 -15.52
CA LEU A 459 7.12 -9.01 -16.08
C LEU A 459 7.59 -10.05 -15.06
N GLU A 460 7.53 -9.73 -13.77
CA GLU A 460 7.84 -10.64 -12.68
C GLU A 460 6.78 -11.75 -12.51
N GLU A 461 5.57 -11.53 -13.02
CA GLU A 461 4.50 -12.54 -13.07
C GLU A 461 4.55 -13.37 -14.36
N ILE A 462 5.56 -13.16 -15.22
CA ILE A 462 5.82 -13.92 -16.44
C ILE A 462 7.06 -14.82 -16.22
N PRO A 463 6.96 -16.15 -16.42
CA PRO A 463 8.11 -17.05 -16.35
C PRO A 463 9.21 -16.66 -17.34
N LEU A 464 10.50 -16.85 -17.01
CA LEU A 464 11.58 -16.55 -17.97
C LEU A 464 11.42 -17.37 -19.25
N ARG A 465 10.90 -18.59 -19.13
CA ARG A 465 10.60 -19.46 -20.28
C ARG A 465 9.60 -18.84 -21.25
N GLU A 466 8.56 -18.18 -20.72
CA GLU A 466 7.56 -17.47 -21.53
C GLU A 466 8.20 -16.25 -22.23
N LEU A 467 9.04 -15.50 -21.53
CA LEU A 467 9.79 -14.37 -22.09
C LEU A 467 10.82 -14.83 -23.14
N ALA A 468 11.51 -15.93 -22.89
CA ALA A 468 12.49 -16.54 -23.78
C ALA A 468 11.85 -16.98 -25.10
N ASN A 469 10.66 -17.59 -25.04
CA ASN A 469 9.90 -17.97 -26.23
C ASN A 469 9.53 -16.74 -27.07
N ALA A 470 9.16 -15.62 -26.45
CA ALA A 470 8.91 -14.37 -27.15
C ALA A 470 10.18 -13.78 -27.79
N LEU A 471 11.31 -13.80 -27.07
CA LEU A 471 12.62 -13.38 -27.61
C LEU A 471 13.01 -14.20 -28.86
N VAL A 472 12.85 -15.53 -28.80
CA VAL A 472 13.11 -16.44 -29.93
C VAL A 472 12.19 -16.12 -31.11
N ALA A 473 10.90 -15.90 -30.85
CA ALA A 473 9.93 -15.58 -31.90
C ALA A 473 10.28 -14.28 -32.65
N ILE A 474 10.67 -13.24 -31.92
CA ILE A 474 11.07 -11.94 -32.48
C ILE A 474 12.41 -12.04 -33.22
N ALA A 475 13.42 -12.69 -32.64
CA ALA A 475 14.72 -12.84 -33.29
C ALA A 475 14.61 -13.66 -34.59
N ARG A 476 13.73 -14.67 -34.62
CA ARG A 476 13.47 -15.48 -35.81
C ARG A 476 12.72 -14.69 -36.89
N SER A 477 11.74 -13.86 -36.52
CA SER A 477 11.01 -13.05 -37.50
C SER A 477 11.87 -11.91 -38.09
N ALA A 478 12.82 -11.38 -37.31
CA ALA A 478 13.73 -10.33 -37.74
C ALA A 478 14.94 -10.84 -38.56
N MET A 479 15.19 -12.16 -38.61
CA MET A 479 16.39 -12.75 -39.24
C MET A 479 17.71 -12.18 -38.69
N GLY A 480 17.73 -11.89 -37.39
CA GLY A 480 18.83 -11.19 -36.71
C GLY A 480 18.46 -9.78 -36.30
N ILE A 481 18.67 -9.46 -35.02
CA ILE A 481 18.22 -8.20 -34.42
C ILE A 481 19.24 -7.71 -33.39
N ASP A 482 19.38 -6.39 -33.28
CA ASP A 482 20.18 -5.77 -32.21
C ASP A 482 19.61 -6.12 -30.84
N LEU A 483 20.48 -6.40 -29.87
CA LEU A 483 20.08 -6.84 -28.53
C LEU A 483 19.14 -5.82 -27.86
N ASP A 484 19.47 -4.53 -27.92
CA ASP A 484 18.65 -3.50 -27.28
C ASP A 484 17.29 -3.34 -27.96
N GLU A 485 17.24 -3.52 -29.29
CA GLU A 485 16.00 -3.52 -30.05
C GLU A 485 15.13 -4.77 -29.75
N LEU A 486 15.75 -5.94 -29.64
CA LEU A 486 15.08 -7.19 -29.25
C LEU A 486 14.41 -7.06 -27.87
N LEU A 487 15.12 -6.48 -26.90
CA LEU A 487 14.58 -6.26 -25.56
C LEU A 487 13.38 -5.29 -25.59
N LYS A 488 13.44 -4.21 -26.39
CA LYS A 488 12.34 -3.23 -26.52
C LYS A 488 11.11 -3.83 -27.21
N GLN A 489 11.31 -4.60 -28.28
CA GLN A 489 10.21 -5.26 -28.98
C GLN A 489 9.54 -6.31 -28.09
N THR A 490 10.33 -7.10 -27.38
CA THR A 490 9.81 -8.08 -26.41
C THR A 490 9.03 -7.38 -25.30
N LEU A 491 9.55 -6.27 -24.77
CA LEU A 491 8.84 -5.47 -23.77
C LEU A 491 7.49 -4.96 -24.30
N THR A 492 7.44 -4.54 -25.55
CA THR A 492 6.22 -4.05 -26.20
C THR A 492 5.17 -5.16 -26.35
N VAL A 493 5.58 -6.39 -26.67
CA VAL A 493 4.69 -7.57 -26.73
C VAL A 493 3.97 -7.83 -25.40
N PHE A 494 4.61 -7.51 -24.28
CA PHE A 494 4.02 -7.63 -22.94
C PHE A 494 3.46 -6.29 -22.40
N ASN A 495 3.12 -5.34 -23.29
CA ASN A 495 2.56 -4.02 -22.96
C ASN A 495 3.45 -3.13 -22.06
N GLY A 496 4.76 -3.39 -22.01
CA GLY A 496 5.69 -2.55 -21.27
C GLY A 496 6.06 -1.28 -22.04
N THR A 497 6.21 -0.16 -21.33
CA THR A 497 6.40 1.16 -21.95
C THR A 497 7.85 1.65 -21.97
N ARG A 498 8.68 1.28 -20.99
CA ARG A 498 10.07 1.76 -20.86
C ARG A 498 11.02 0.66 -20.40
N LEU A 499 12.11 0.48 -21.14
CA LEU A 499 13.19 -0.45 -20.80
C LEU A 499 14.07 0.14 -19.69
N THR A 500 13.60 0.08 -18.45
CA THR A 500 14.36 0.42 -17.24
C THR A 500 15.21 -0.77 -16.78
N GLU A 501 16.08 -0.58 -15.78
CA GLU A 501 16.97 -1.64 -15.25
C GLU A 501 16.24 -2.93 -14.86
N VAL A 502 15.06 -2.83 -14.26
CA VAL A 502 14.31 -4.00 -13.76
C VAL A 502 13.78 -4.88 -14.92
N PRO A 503 12.99 -4.36 -15.89
CA PRO A 503 12.64 -5.08 -17.12
C PRO A 503 13.85 -5.58 -17.90
N ARG A 504 14.90 -4.75 -18.05
CA ARG A 504 16.12 -5.12 -18.75
C ARG A 504 16.77 -6.35 -18.13
N ARG A 505 17.00 -6.34 -16.81
CA ARG A 505 17.59 -7.48 -16.09
C ARG A 505 16.75 -8.75 -16.24
N ARG A 506 15.42 -8.63 -16.19
CA ARG A 506 14.51 -9.78 -16.33
C ARG A 506 14.55 -10.37 -17.74
N LEU A 507 14.53 -9.53 -18.77
CA LEU A 507 14.63 -9.96 -20.16
C LEU A 507 16.02 -10.52 -20.50
N MET A 508 17.10 -9.97 -19.92
CA MET A 508 18.45 -10.54 -20.04
C MET A 508 18.55 -11.93 -19.40
N ALA A 509 17.90 -12.15 -18.26
CA ALA A 509 17.82 -13.50 -17.69
C ALA A 509 17.04 -14.47 -18.61
N ALA A 510 16.00 -13.98 -19.30
CA ALA A 510 15.25 -14.79 -20.27
C ALA A 510 16.09 -15.09 -21.53
N LEU A 511 16.92 -14.14 -21.96
CA LEU A 511 17.89 -14.34 -23.03
C LEU A 511 18.88 -15.46 -22.67
N GLN A 512 19.43 -15.44 -21.45
CA GLN A 512 20.32 -16.51 -20.98
C GLN A 512 19.63 -17.88 -21.02
N VAL A 513 18.37 -17.97 -20.58
CA VAL A 513 17.58 -19.21 -20.66
C VAL A 513 17.43 -19.69 -22.11
N ALA A 514 17.24 -18.78 -23.07
CA ALA A 514 17.16 -19.13 -24.48
C ALA A 514 18.52 -19.58 -25.06
N GLN A 515 19.63 -18.97 -24.62
CA GLN A 515 20.99 -19.35 -25.00
C GLN A 515 21.37 -20.73 -24.45
N ASP A 516 21.06 -21.00 -23.18
CA ASP A 516 21.34 -22.29 -22.52
C ASP A 516 20.58 -23.45 -23.20
N ARG A 517 19.43 -23.15 -23.80
CA ARG A 517 18.64 -24.10 -24.61
C ARG A 517 19.10 -24.19 -26.06
N GLY A 518 20.11 -23.41 -26.46
CA GLY A 518 20.60 -23.35 -27.83
C GLY A 518 19.57 -22.82 -28.82
N GLN A 519 18.67 -21.93 -28.39
CA GLN A 519 17.60 -21.34 -29.21
C GLN A 519 17.94 -19.93 -29.74
N LEU A 520 18.86 -19.24 -29.06
CA LEU A 520 19.41 -17.95 -29.47
C LEU A 520 20.93 -17.99 -29.41
N ASN A 521 21.57 -17.32 -30.36
CA ASN A 521 22.99 -17.04 -30.34
C ASN A 521 23.22 -15.52 -30.29
N VAL A 522 24.21 -15.08 -29.52
CA VAL A 522 24.57 -13.66 -29.36
C VAL A 522 25.99 -13.49 -29.87
N SER A 523 26.15 -12.72 -30.94
CA SER A 523 27.44 -12.43 -31.57
C SER A 523 27.67 -10.93 -31.61
N GLY A 524 28.39 -10.41 -30.61
CA GLY A 524 28.47 -8.97 -30.36
C GLY A 524 27.11 -8.43 -29.91
N ASP A 525 26.61 -7.41 -30.60
CA ASP A 525 25.30 -6.80 -30.30
C ASP A 525 24.14 -7.44 -31.08
N ILE A 526 24.43 -8.41 -31.96
CA ILE A 526 23.39 -9.06 -32.79
C ILE A 526 22.98 -10.39 -32.18
N VAL A 527 21.67 -10.58 -32.05
CA VAL A 527 21.03 -11.81 -31.60
C VAL A 527 20.36 -12.51 -32.79
N THR A 528 20.69 -13.77 -33.01
CA THR A 528 20.09 -14.61 -34.06
C THR A 528 19.40 -15.82 -33.45
N ALA A 529 18.23 -16.18 -33.99
CA ALA A 529 17.59 -17.44 -33.65
C ALA A 529 18.31 -18.59 -34.33
N THR A 530 18.56 -19.66 -33.59
CA THR A 530 19.08 -20.91 -34.15
C THR A 530 17.92 -21.77 -34.65
N ASP A 531 18.10 -22.35 -35.83
CA ASP A 531 17.22 -23.39 -36.34
C ASP A 531 17.64 -24.69 -35.66
N GLY A 532 16.96 -25.02 -34.56
CA GLY A 532 17.05 -26.33 -33.91
C GLY A 532 16.32 -27.40 -34.70
#